data_AF-A0A6J5X3Y3-F1
#
_entry.id   AF-A0A6J5X3Y3-F1
#
_cell.length_a   1.000
_cell.length_b   1.000
_cell.length_c   1.000
_cell.angle_alpha   90.00
_cell.angle_beta   90.00
_cell.angle_gamma   90.00
#
_symmetry.space_group_name_H-M   'P 1'
#
loop_
_entity.id
_entity.type
_entity.pdbx_description
1 polymer ?
#
loop_
_entity_poly.entity_id
_entity_poly.type
_entity_poly.pdbx_seq_one_letter_code
_entity_poly.pdbx_strand_id
1 'polypeptide(L)'
;MTYVNLLLNPERYTGYIGPSPRRIWDVVYSENCPKFSSQDICQEKKVLYKLISGLHSSISIHIAADYLLDKTTNLWGQNLELMHDRVLKYPDRVQNLYFTFLFVLRAVTKATDYLEQAEYDTGNHEEVLKTQSLMTTSVE
;
A
#
# COMPACT_ATOMS: atom_id res chain seq x y z
N MET A 1 -5.60 -14.85 17.24
CA MET A 1 -5.56 -13.57 16.50
C MET A 1 -5.11 -12.50 17.48
N THR A 2 -4.18 -11.63 17.11
CA THR A 2 -3.54 -10.67 18.02
C THR A 2 -3.61 -9.27 17.42
N TYR A 3 -3.89 -8.25 18.25
CA TYR A 3 -3.86 -6.86 17.83
C TYR A 3 -2.42 -6.34 17.77
N VAL A 4 -2.09 -5.58 16.72
CA VAL A 4 -0.76 -4.99 16.50
C VAL A 4 -0.90 -3.48 16.41
N ASN A 5 -0.06 -2.75 17.14
CA ASN A 5 -0.01 -1.29 17.06
C ASN A 5 0.86 -0.88 15.86
N LEU A 6 0.26 -0.29 14.84
CA LEU A 6 0.94 0.12 13.61
C LEU A 6 1.89 1.31 13.83
N LEU A 7 1.67 2.15 14.85
CA LEU A 7 2.59 3.25 15.19
C LEU A 7 3.95 2.74 15.66
N LEU A 8 3.98 1.54 16.27
CA LEU A 8 5.21 0.88 16.70
C LEU A 8 5.80 -0.03 15.61
N ASN A 9 5.07 -0.25 14.50
CA ASN A 9 5.45 -1.14 13.42
C ASN A 9 5.31 -0.43 12.06
N PRO A 10 6.03 0.68 11.83
CA PRO A 10 5.96 1.41 10.57
C PRO A 10 6.50 0.55 9.41
N GLU A 11 5.93 0.74 8.22
CA GLU A 11 6.48 0.15 6.99
C GLU A 11 7.82 0.84 6.64
N ARG A 12 8.89 0.05 6.60
CA ARG A 12 10.26 0.52 6.32
C ARG A 12 11.17 -0.62 5.89
N TYR A 13 12.45 -0.33 5.66
CA TYR A 13 13.45 -1.36 5.36
C TYR A 13 13.55 -2.44 6.45
N THR A 14 13.40 -3.70 6.06
CA THR A 14 13.49 -4.88 6.95
C THR A 14 14.69 -5.80 6.66
N GLY A 15 15.41 -5.55 5.56
CA GLY A 15 16.42 -6.49 5.06
C GLY A 15 15.86 -7.74 4.37
N TYR A 16 14.55 -7.83 4.16
CA TYR A 16 13.94 -8.96 3.44
C TYR A 16 14.26 -8.89 1.93
N ILE A 17 15.26 -9.65 1.50
CA ILE A 17 15.79 -9.67 0.14
C ILE A 17 16.02 -11.11 -0.37
N GLY A 18 16.34 -11.25 -1.66
CA GLY A 18 16.75 -12.53 -2.26
C GLY A 18 15.60 -13.34 -2.88
N PRO A 19 15.76 -14.67 -3.03
CA PRO A 19 14.79 -15.52 -3.73
C PRO A 19 13.41 -15.60 -3.06
N SER A 20 13.36 -15.44 -1.74
CA SER A 20 12.12 -15.54 -0.95
C SER A 20 11.09 -14.45 -1.34
N PRO A 21 11.38 -13.13 -1.22
CA PRO A 21 10.44 -12.10 -1.67
C PRO A 21 10.12 -12.18 -3.16
N ARG A 22 11.09 -12.60 -3.99
CA ARG A 22 10.89 -12.76 -5.43
C ARG A 22 9.80 -13.79 -5.74
N ARG A 23 9.88 -14.97 -5.10
CA ARG A 23 8.87 -16.02 -5.26
C ARG A 23 7.48 -15.55 -4.87
N ILE A 24 7.35 -14.75 -3.81
CA ILE A 24 6.07 -14.20 -3.38
C ILE A 24 5.50 -13.29 -4.47
N TRP A 25 6.30 -12.34 -4.97
CA TRP A 25 5.84 -11.46 -6.04
C TRP A 25 5.52 -12.21 -7.34
N ASP A 26 6.33 -13.20 -7.73
CA ASP A 26 6.07 -14.02 -8.91
C ASP A 26 4.71 -14.75 -8.81
N VAL A 27 4.36 -15.27 -7.63
CA VAL A 27 3.04 -15.86 -7.37
C VAL A 27 1.94 -14.80 -7.45
N VAL A 28 2.08 -13.67 -6.75
CA VAL A 28 1.09 -12.59 -6.76
C VAL A 28 0.79 -12.08 -8.18
N TYR A 29 1.83 -11.92 -9.01
CA TYR A 29 1.65 -11.46 -10.40
C TYR A 29 1.13 -12.56 -11.33
N SER A 30 1.37 -13.84 -11.05
CA SER A 30 0.92 -14.96 -11.89
C SER A 30 -0.53 -15.37 -11.64
N GLU A 31 -1.06 -15.13 -10.44
CA GLU A 31 -2.48 -15.37 -10.09
C GLU A 31 -3.46 -14.32 -10.66
N ASN A 32 -2.97 -13.36 -11.45
CA ASN A 32 -3.74 -12.27 -12.08
C ASN A 32 -4.83 -12.71 -13.09
N CYS A 33 -5.10 -14.00 -13.25
CA CYS A 33 -6.18 -14.52 -14.09
C CYS A 33 -6.84 -15.72 -13.41
N PRO A 34 -8.02 -15.55 -12.79
CA PRO A 34 -8.80 -16.67 -12.29
C PRO A 34 -9.06 -17.66 -13.43
N LYS A 35 -8.76 -18.95 -13.23
CA LYS A 35 -8.99 -20.00 -14.25
C LYS A 35 -10.46 -20.36 -14.46
N PHE A 36 -11.38 -19.65 -13.81
CA PHE A 36 -12.80 -19.97 -13.80
C PHE A 36 -13.55 -19.16 -14.88
N SER A 37 -13.67 -19.75 -16.06
CA SER A 37 -14.62 -19.47 -17.15
C SER A 37 -14.52 -18.14 -17.93
N SER A 38 -14.66 -18.23 -19.25
CA SER A 38 -14.81 -17.15 -20.25
C SER A 38 -13.63 -16.19 -20.46
N GLN A 39 -13.28 -15.99 -21.74
CA GLN A 39 -12.20 -15.12 -22.25
C GLN A 39 -12.33 -13.63 -21.84
N ASP A 40 -13.48 -13.21 -21.29
CA ASP A 40 -13.74 -11.85 -20.81
C ASP A 40 -13.06 -11.52 -19.46
N ILE A 41 -12.73 -12.50 -18.61
CA ILE A 41 -12.12 -12.29 -17.29
C ILE A 41 -10.68 -11.75 -17.37
N CYS A 42 -10.00 -11.94 -18.50
CA CYS A 42 -8.63 -11.44 -18.69
C CYS A 42 -8.56 -9.92 -18.95
N GLN A 43 -9.70 -9.23 -19.16
CA GLN A 43 -9.70 -7.77 -19.29
C GLN A 43 -9.41 -7.08 -17.94
N GLU A 44 -9.92 -7.64 -16.83
CA GLU A 44 -9.69 -7.14 -15.46
C GLU A 44 -8.25 -7.34 -15.00
N LYS A 45 -7.51 -8.25 -15.65
CA LYS A 45 -6.07 -8.47 -15.49
C LYS A 45 -5.27 -7.18 -15.58
N LYS A 46 -5.65 -6.28 -16.49
CA LYS A 46 -4.93 -5.01 -16.69
C LYS A 46 -5.11 -4.07 -15.50
N VAL A 47 -6.32 -3.99 -14.94
CA VAL A 47 -6.61 -3.17 -13.76
C VAL A 47 -5.92 -3.76 -12.54
N LEU A 48 -6.07 -5.07 -12.31
CA LEU A 48 -5.46 -5.75 -11.17
C LEU A 48 -3.92 -5.68 -11.24
N TYR A 49 -3.32 -5.87 -12.41
CA TYR A 49 -1.88 -5.66 -12.61
C TYR A 49 -1.43 -4.26 -12.21
N LYS A 50 -2.17 -3.22 -12.63
CA LYS A 50 -1.85 -1.84 -12.25
C LYS A 50 -1.95 -1.63 -10.73
N LEU A 51 -2.98 -2.18 -10.09
CA LEU A 51 -3.15 -2.09 -8.64
C LEU A 51 -1.99 -2.74 -7.88
N ILE A 52 -1.64 -3.99 -8.24
CA ILE A 52 -0.52 -4.73 -7.66
C ILE A 52 0.80 -4.03 -7.94
N SER A 53 1.00 -3.52 -9.16
CA SER A 53 2.19 -2.76 -9.55
C SER A 53 2.34 -1.46 -8.76
N GLY A 54 1.25 -0.73 -8.54
CA GLY A 54 1.24 0.46 -7.71
C GLY A 54 1.51 0.15 -6.24
N LEU A 55 0.92 -0.91 -5.69
CA LEU A 55 1.20 -1.38 -4.32
C LEU A 55 2.68 -1.77 -4.16
N HIS A 56 3.22 -2.58 -5.07
CA HIS A 56 4.63 -2.97 -5.04
C HIS A 56 5.57 -1.75 -5.15
N SER A 57 5.19 -0.76 -5.95
CA SER A 57 5.91 0.52 -6.05
C SER A 57 5.83 1.31 -4.75
N SER A 58 4.67 1.38 -4.10
CA SER A 58 4.47 2.04 -2.80
C SER A 58 5.39 1.45 -1.72
N ILE A 59 5.40 0.12 -1.59
CA ILE A 59 6.28 -0.61 -0.64
C ILE A 59 7.75 -0.30 -0.92
N SER A 60 8.14 -0.32 -2.20
CA SER A 60 9.53 -0.03 -2.60
C SER A 60 9.95 1.40 -2.28
N ILE A 61 9.04 2.37 -2.43
CA ILE A 61 9.28 3.77 -2.04
C ILE A 61 9.39 3.91 -0.52
N HIS A 62 8.51 3.28 0.27
CA HIS A 62 8.60 3.34 1.73
C HIS A 62 9.90 2.74 2.27
N ILE A 63 10.30 1.57 1.74
CA ILE A 63 11.59 0.96 2.07
C ILE A 63 12.75 1.91 1.77
N ALA A 64 12.71 2.60 0.63
CA ALA A 64 13.76 3.52 0.24
C ALA A 64 13.70 4.86 0.99
N ALA A 65 12.53 5.28 1.47
CA ALA A 65 12.35 6.52 2.23
C ALA A 65 12.84 6.37 3.68
N ASP A 66 12.63 5.20 4.29
CA ASP A 66 13.10 4.85 5.62
C ASP A 66 14.02 3.62 5.54
N TYR A 67 15.25 3.85 5.07
CA TYR A 67 16.26 2.84 4.82
C TYR A 67 17.35 2.86 5.90
N LEU A 68 17.85 1.70 6.31
CA LEU A 68 19.00 1.59 7.20
C LEU A 68 20.29 1.83 6.41
N LEU A 69 20.75 3.08 6.42
CA LEU A 69 21.93 3.54 5.66
C LEU A 69 23.22 2.98 6.24
N ASP A 70 23.33 2.94 7.56
CA ASP A 70 24.49 2.38 8.24
C ASP A 70 24.03 1.54 9.44
N LYS A 71 24.39 0.25 9.38
CA LYS A 71 24.07 -0.73 10.43
C LYS A 71 24.89 -0.51 11.70
N THR A 72 26.11 0.02 11.59
CA THR A 72 27.02 0.19 12.72
C THR A 72 26.62 1.36 13.61
N THR A 73 26.19 2.46 12.99
CA THR A 73 25.71 3.67 13.68
C THR A 73 24.19 3.69 13.85
N ASN A 74 23.48 2.69 13.32
CA ASN A 74 22.02 2.63 13.28
C ASN A 74 21.40 3.89 12.65
N LEU A 75 22.01 4.37 11.57
CA LEU A 75 21.56 5.56 10.86
C LEU A 75 20.45 5.20 9.85
N TRP A 76 19.30 5.84 10.02
CA TRP A 76 18.13 5.70 9.13
C TRP A 76 17.96 6.94 8.27
N GLY A 77 17.51 6.76 7.02
CA GLY A 77 17.23 7.86 6.12
C GLY A 77 16.88 7.42 4.71
N GLN A 78 16.89 8.37 3.79
CA GLN A 78 16.49 8.14 2.40
C GLN A 78 17.62 7.53 1.58
N ASN A 79 17.31 6.44 0.87
CA ASN A 79 18.16 5.82 -0.14
C ASN A 79 17.65 6.19 -1.54
N LEU A 80 18.13 7.32 -2.06
CA LEU A 80 17.70 7.86 -3.36
C LEU A 80 18.08 6.96 -4.54
N GLU A 81 19.21 6.26 -4.46
CA GLU A 81 19.63 5.29 -5.47
C GLU A 81 18.61 4.15 -5.57
N LEU A 82 18.18 3.60 -4.42
CA LEU A 82 17.16 2.56 -4.38
C LEU A 82 15.81 3.06 -4.91
N MET A 83 15.38 4.28 -4.55
CA MET A 83 14.16 4.89 -5.10
C MET A 83 14.21 4.94 -6.62
N HIS A 84 15.32 5.47 -7.15
CA HIS A 84 15.53 5.61 -8.58
C HIS A 84 15.53 4.25 -9.28
N ASP A 85 16.30 3.30 -8.75
CA ASP A 85 16.50 1.99 -9.38
C ASP A 85 15.32 1.06 -9.27
N ARG A 86 14.45 1.24 -8.28
CA ARG A 86 13.27 0.39 -8.11
C ARG A 86 12.03 1.02 -8.69
N VAL A 87 11.90 2.34 -8.72
CA VAL A 87 10.63 2.97 -9.09
C VAL A 87 10.84 4.11 -10.08
N LEU A 88 11.64 5.13 -9.77
CA LEU A 88 11.60 6.39 -10.53
C LEU A 88 12.11 6.27 -11.97
N LYS A 89 13.05 5.36 -12.25
CA LYS A 89 13.51 5.10 -13.63
C LYS A 89 12.50 4.37 -14.51
N TYR A 90 11.38 3.91 -13.93
CA TYR A 90 10.31 3.17 -14.60
C TYR A 90 9.01 3.99 -14.55
N PRO A 91 8.73 4.84 -15.57
CA PRO A 91 7.57 5.73 -15.57
C PRO A 91 6.22 5.00 -15.41
N ASP A 92 6.11 3.77 -15.91
CA ASP A 92 4.95 2.91 -15.76
C ASP A 92 4.66 2.56 -14.29
N ARG A 93 5.69 2.34 -13.47
CA ARG A 93 5.54 2.08 -12.02
C ARG A 93 5.02 3.29 -11.27
N VAL A 94 5.53 4.48 -11.61
CA VAL A 94 5.05 5.75 -11.07
C VAL A 94 3.60 5.97 -11.46
N GLN A 95 3.24 5.77 -12.73
CA GLN A 95 1.86 5.88 -13.19
C GLN A 95 0.93 4.88 -12.48
N ASN A 96 1.39 3.65 -12.26
CA ASN A 96 0.61 2.63 -11.54
C ASN A 96 0.45 2.98 -10.06
N LEU A 97 1.45 3.60 -9.42
CA LEU A 97 1.34 4.13 -8.07
C LEU A 97 0.23 5.18 -7.97
N TYR A 98 0.23 6.17 -8.86
CA TYR A 98 -0.85 7.17 -8.93
C TYR A 98 -2.20 6.54 -9.27
N PHE A 99 -2.23 5.54 -10.16
CA PHE A 99 -3.45 4.81 -10.47
C PHE A 99 -4.02 4.12 -9.22
N THR A 100 -3.20 3.43 -8.44
CA THR A 100 -3.63 2.78 -7.19
C THR A 100 -4.10 3.81 -6.17
N PHE A 101 -3.39 4.93 -6.02
CA PHE A 101 -3.82 6.02 -5.14
C PHE A 101 -5.21 6.54 -5.53
N LEU A 102 -5.42 6.89 -6.81
CA LEU A 102 -6.72 7.39 -7.29
C LEU A 102 -7.82 6.32 -7.20
N PHE A 103 -7.47 5.05 -7.38
CA PHE A 103 -8.42 3.95 -7.23
C PHE A 103 -8.92 3.82 -5.79
N VAL A 104 -8.00 3.83 -4.81
CA VAL A 104 -8.34 3.80 -3.38
C VAL A 104 -9.09 5.06 -2.99
N LEU A 105 -8.64 6.24 -3.43
CA LEU A 105 -9.34 7.50 -3.18
C LEU A 105 -10.78 7.44 -3.68
N ARG A 106 -11.02 6.96 -4.91
CA ARG A 106 -12.37 6.78 -5.45
C ARG A 106 -13.19 5.75 -4.67
N ALA A 107 -12.56 4.70 -4.15
CA ALA A 107 -13.24 3.70 -3.33
C ALA A 107 -13.67 4.31 -1.98
N VAL A 108 -12.81 5.13 -1.37
CA VAL A 108 -13.11 5.86 -0.12
C VAL A 108 -14.24 6.86 -0.34
N THR A 109 -14.20 7.67 -1.41
CA THR A 109 -15.28 8.64 -1.69
C THR A 109 -16.61 7.98 -2.05
N LYS A 110 -16.60 6.76 -2.58
CA LYS A 110 -17.81 5.97 -2.77
C LYS A 110 -18.35 5.36 -1.46
N ALA A 111 -17.50 5.23 -0.45
CA ALA A 111 -17.84 4.66 0.85
C ALA A 111 -18.21 5.75 1.89
N THR A 112 -18.26 7.02 1.50
CA THR A 112 -18.54 8.17 2.39
C THR A 112 -19.75 7.93 3.29
N ASP A 113 -20.92 7.62 2.71
CA ASP A 113 -22.16 7.39 3.47
C ASP A 113 -21.99 6.31 4.56
N TYR A 114 -21.19 5.28 4.29
CA TYR A 114 -20.90 4.21 5.24
C TYR A 114 -19.92 4.67 6.33
N LEU A 115 -18.86 5.39 5.95
CA LEU A 115 -17.83 5.88 6.87
C LEU A 115 -18.37 6.92 7.85
N GLU A 116 -19.37 7.71 7.45
CA GLU A 116 -20.06 8.66 8.32
C GLU A 116 -20.91 7.99 9.40
N GLN A 117 -21.49 6.83 9.09
CA GLN A 117 -22.39 6.09 9.98
C GLN A 117 -21.67 4.99 10.78
N ALA A 118 -20.38 4.77 10.52
CA ALA A 118 -19.60 3.73 11.16
C ALA A 118 -19.40 3.99 12.66
N GLU A 119 -19.40 2.90 13.44
CA GLU A 119 -19.11 2.94 14.87
C GLU A 119 -17.60 2.82 15.10
N TYR A 120 -17.00 3.86 15.70
CA TYR A 120 -15.56 3.94 15.96
C TYR A 120 -15.21 3.69 17.44
N ASP A 121 -15.99 2.87 18.15
CA ASP A 121 -15.84 2.70 19.60
C ASP A 121 -14.44 2.20 20.00
N THR A 122 -13.69 3.07 20.70
CA THR A 122 -12.38 2.75 21.29
C THR A 122 -12.45 2.57 22.81
N GLY A 123 -13.63 2.69 23.41
CA GLY A 123 -13.83 2.76 24.86
C GLY A 123 -13.53 4.15 25.45
N ASN A 124 -13.13 5.14 24.64
CA ASN A 124 -12.90 6.53 25.05
C ASN A 124 -13.78 7.49 24.22
N HIS A 125 -14.76 8.12 24.86
CA HIS A 125 -15.74 8.98 24.20
C HIS A 125 -15.11 10.18 23.45
N GLU A 126 -14.05 10.78 24.00
CA GLU A 126 -13.39 11.93 23.36
C GLU A 126 -12.68 11.52 22.07
N GLU A 127 -12.03 10.36 22.07
CA GLU A 127 -11.36 9.81 20.88
C GLU A 127 -12.36 9.38 19.81
N VAL A 128 -13.52 8.86 20.20
CA VAL A 128 -14.60 8.48 19.27
C VAL A 128 -15.10 9.72 18.53
N LEU A 129 -15.44 10.80 19.26
CA LEU A 129 -15.91 12.05 18.66
C LEU A 129 -14.87 12.67 17.73
N LYS A 130 -13.59 12.63 18.13
CA LYS A 130 -12.49 13.12 17.31
C LYS A 130 -12.32 12.28 16.04
N THR A 131 -12.37 10.95 16.16
CA THR A 131 -12.27 10.03 15.03
C THR A 131 -13.40 10.25 14.04
N GLN A 132 -14.64 10.36 14.53
CA GLN A 132 -15.82 10.64 13.69
C GLN A 132 -15.67 11.96 12.94
N SER A 133 -15.31 13.04 13.63
CA SER A 133 -15.10 14.34 12.99
C SER A 133 -14.02 14.31 11.91
N LEU A 134 -12.89 13.64 12.17
CA LEU A 134 -11.81 13.49 11.20
C LEU A 134 -12.22 12.64 10.00
N MET A 135 -12.95 11.54 10.23
CA MET A 135 -13.42 10.67 9.15
C MET A 135 -14.37 11.41 8.23
N THR A 136 -15.38 12.11 8.75
CA THR A 136 -16.30 12.92 7.94
C THR A 136 -15.56 14.00 7.13
N THR A 137 -14.63 14.73 7.75
CA THR A 137 -13.87 15.79 7.05
C THR A 137 -12.94 15.22 5.97
N SER A 138 -12.46 13.99 6.12
CA SER A 138 -11.49 13.39 5.18
C SER A 138 -12.15 12.77 3.94
N VAL A 139 -13.47 12.57 3.96
CA VAL A 139 -14.24 11.91 2.89
C VAL A 139 -15.14 12.86 2.09
N GLU A 140 -15.25 14.13 2.53
CA GLU A 140 -15.82 15.26 1.78
C GLU A 140 -14.88 15.75 0.66
#